data_AF-A0A6A6NFV1-F1
#
_entry.id   AF-A0A6A6NFV1-F1
#
_cell.length_a   1.000
_cell.length_b   1.000
_cell.length_c   1.000
_cell.angle_alpha   90.00
_cell.angle_beta   90.00
_cell.angle_gamma   90.00
#
_symmetry.space_group_name_H-M   'P 1'
#
loop_
_entity.id
_entity.type
_entity.pdbx_description
1 polymer ?
#
loop_
_entity_poly.entity_id
_entity_poly.type
_entity_poly.pdbx_seq_one_letter_code
_entity_poly.pdbx_strand_id
1 'polypeptide(L)'
;MRKNSRIQSAHRAISSVTMEVDKLAEQVSAIEKSISSGIKVPEVQITTLIEMLMRQALKLDSISAEGDATSLKNLQGKRVQKCVETLDVLKISNAKVKPVIVTTKWETFDPPRALAQWEIFD
;
A
#
# COMPACT_ATOMS: atom_id res chain seq x y z
N MET A 1 -2.74 -0.57 43.64
CA MET A 1 -2.18 0.30 42.57
C MET A 1 -1.70 -0.43 41.31
N ARG A 2 -1.02 -1.59 41.37
CA ARG A 2 -0.44 -2.30 40.18
C ARG A 2 -1.44 -2.72 39.07
N LYS A 3 -2.71 -2.97 39.39
CA LYS A 3 -3.72 -3.34 38.37
C LYS A 3 -4.06 -2.14 37.45
N ASN A 4 -4.21 -0.95 38.04
CA ASN A 4 -4.53 0.27 37.29
C ASN A 4 -3.41 0.69 36.33
N SER A 5 -2.14 0.54 36.73
CA SER A 5 -0.99 0.85 35.85
C SER A 5 -0.89 -0.09 34.64
N ARG A 6 -1.24 -1.38 34.80
CA ARG A 6 -1.27 -2.35 33.69
C ARG A 6 -2.40 -2.05 32.70
N ILE A 7 -3.60 -1.76 33.20
CA ILE A 7 -4.75 -1.37 32.38
C ILE A 7 -4.42 -0.12 31.57
N GLN A 8 -3.90 0.93 32.21
CA GLN A 8 -3.50 2.16 31.51
C GLN A 8 -2.40 1.90 30.46
N SER A 9 -1.49 0.96 30.70
CA SER A 9 -0.48 0.57 29.72
C SER A 9 -1.09 -0.12 28.50
N ALA A 10 -2.06 -1.00 28.69
CA ALA A 10 -2.76 -1.68 27.59
C ALA A 10 -3.54 -0.67 26.74
N HIS A 11 -4.28 0.26 27.36
CA HIS A 11 -4.99 1.31 26.64
C HIS A 11 -4.05 2.17 25.80
N ARG A 12 -2.92 2.62 26.36
CA ARG A 12 -1.93 3.41 25.61
C ARG A 12 -1.34 2.63 24.42
N ALA A 13 -1.00 1.36 24.63
CA ALA A 13 -0.48 0.52 23.55
C ALA A 13 -1.52 0.33 22.43
N ILE A 14 -2.78 0.07 22.79
CA ILE A 14 -3.88 -0.03 21.82
C ILE A 14 -4.07 1.29 21.08
N SER A 15 -4.09 2.43 21.78
CA SER A 15 -4.21 3.76 21.14
C SER A 15 -3.09 4.03 20.15
N SER A 16 -1.85 3.65 20.47
CA SER A 16 -0.73 3.77 19.53
C SER A 16 -0.94 2.93 18.27
N VAL A 17 -1.43 1.68 18.41
CA VAL A 17 -1.73 0.86 17.24
C VAL A 17 -2.91 1.43 16.45
N THR A 18 -3.95 1.95 17.11
CA THR A 18 -5.09 2.60 16.45
C THR A 18 -4.62 3.73 15.52
N MET A 19 -3.74 4.61 16.00
CA MET A 19 -3.21 5.72 15.18
C MET A 19 -2.46 5.22 13.94
N GLU A 20 -1.65 4.18 14.09
CA GLU A 20 -0.96 3.57 12.95
C GLU A 20 -1.95 2.91 11.97
N VAL A 21 -2.96 2.20 12.47
CA VAL A 21 -4.00 1.58 11.64
C VAL A 21 -4.82 2.64 10.90
N ASP A 22 -5.13 3.78 11.52
CA ASP A 22 -5.82 4.90 10.88
C ASP A 22 -5.03 5.42 9.67
N LYS A 23 -3.74 5.68 9.85
CA LYS A 23 -2.85 6.12 8.77
C LYS A 23 -2.75 5.09 7.64
N LEU A 24 -2.66 3.80 7.98
CA LEU A 24 -2.61 2.74 6.97
C LEU A 24 -3.95 2.64 6.22
N ALA A 25 -5.08 2.79 6.91
CA ALA A 25 -6.41 2.78 6.30
C ALA A 25 -6.60 3.94 5.31
N GLU A 26 -6.06 5.13 5.60
CA GLU A 26 -6.03 6.24 4.65
C GLU A 26 -5.27 5.89 3.38
N GLN A 27 -4.14 5.19 3.49
CA GLN A 27 -3.38 4.70 2.33
C GLN A 27 -4.14 3.63 1.55
N VAL A 28 -4.87 2.72 2.22
CA VAL A 28 -5.77 1.75 1.56
C VAL A 28 -6.81 2.49 0.72
N SER A 29 -7.45 3.51 1.30
CA SER A 29 -8.46 4.31 0.59
C SER A 29 -7.87 5.06 -0.62
N ALA A 30 -6.65 5.58 -0.50
CA ALA A 30 -5.96 6.22 -1.62
C ALA A 30 -5.67 5.23 -2.76
N ILE A 31 -5.19 4.02 -2.44
CA ILE A 31 -4.97 2.95 -3.43
C ILE A 31 -6.29 2.52 -4.09
N GLU A 32 -7.35 2.35 -3.31
CA GLU A 32 -8.70 2.04 -3.80
C GLU A 32 -9.19 3.10 -4.80
N LYS A 33 -9.01 4.38 -4.46
CA LYS A 33 -9.38 5.50 -5.34
C LYS A 33 -8.56 5.51 -6.63
N SER A 34 -7.25 5.27 -6.56
CA SER A 34 -6.40 5.16 -7.76
C SER A 34 -6.86 4.03 -8.68
N ILE A 35 -7.07 2.83 -8.13
CA ILE A 35 -7.47 1.66 -8.91
C ILE A 35 -8.87 1.84 -9.52
N SER A 36 -9.84 2.37 -8.76
CA SER A 36 -11.18 2.67 -9.27
C SER A 36 -11.18 3.76 -10.34
N SER A 37 -10.18 4.65 -10.34
CA SER A 37 -9.93 5.62 -11.40
C SER A 37 -9.16 5.05 -12.60
N GLY A 38 -8.86 3.74 -12.60
CA GLY A 38 -8.11 3.06 -13.67
C GLY A 38 -6.60 3.32 -13.66
N ILE A 39 -6.05 3.84 -12.57
CA ILE A 39 -4.61 4.07 -12.42
C ILE A 39 -3.96 2.80 -11.87
N LYS A 40 -2.94 2.31 -12.59
CA LYS A 40 -2.16 1.14 -12.16
C LYS A 40 -1.29 1.51 -10.95
N VAL A 41 -1.48 0.79 -9.85
CA VAL A 41 -0.63 0.92 -8.66
C VAL A 41 0.48 -0.14 -8.71
N PRO A 42 1.74 0.16 -8.36
CA PRO A 42 2.79 -0.85 -8.27
C PRO A 42 2.41 -1.93 -7.25
N GLU A 43 2.52 -3.21 -7.62
CA GLU A 43 2.13 -4.33 -6.75
C GLU A 43 2.87 -4.31 -5.41
N VAL A 44 4.14 -3.90 -5.42
CA VAL A 44 4.96 -3.77 -4.21
C VAL A 44 4.34 -2.82 -3.18
N GLN A 45 3.65 -1.76 -3.60
CA GLN A 45 2.99 -0.84 -2.65
C GLN A 45 1.83 -1.53 -1.92
N ILE A 46 1.04 -2.34 -2.64
CA ILE A 46 -0.07 -3.10 -2.06
C ILE A 46 0.47 -4.16 -1.09
N THR A 47 1.49 -4.92 -1.49
CA THR A 47 2.07 -5.97 -0.62
C THR A 47 2.76 -5.39 0.61
N THR A 48 3.51 -4.29 0.48
CA THR A 48 4.11 -3.60 1.62
C THR A 48 3.04 -3.09 2.59
N LEU A 49 1.92 -2.56 2.09
CA LEU A 49 0.84 -2.09 2.95
C LEU A 49 0.16 -3.23 3.71
N ILE A 50 -0.03 -4.39 3.07
CA ILE A 50 -0.49 -5.63 3.75
C ILE A 50 0.51 -6.03 4.85
N GLU A 51 1.80 -6.07 4.57
CA GLU A 51 2.82 -6.42 5.57
C GLU A 51 2.82 -5.45 6.76
N MET A 52 2.66 -4.14 6.51
CA MET A 52 2.57 -3.14 7.57
C MET A 52 1.33 -3.36 8.45
N LEU A 53 0.18 -3.67 7.85
CA LEU A 53 -1.05 -4.04 8.59
C LEU A 53 -0.86 -5.31 9.41
N MET A 54 -0.25 -6.35 8.84
CA MET A 54 0.04 -7.60 9.55
C MET A 54 0.96 -7.39 10.76
N ARG A 55 1.94 -6.48 10.66
CA ARG A 55 2.76 -6.09 11.82
C ARG A 55 1.94 -5.43 12.93
N GLN A 56 0.92 -4.63 12.59
CA GLN A 56 0.02 -4.05 13.58
C GLN A 56 -0.89 -5.12 14.21
N ALA A 57 -1.35 -6.12 13.44
CA ALA A 57 -2.09 -7.27 13.98
C ALA A 57 -1.27 -8.03 15.03
N LEU A 58 -0.01 -8.38 14.71
CA LEU A 58 0.88 -9.06 15.64
C LEU A 58 1.16 -8.22 16.91
N LYS A 59 1.31 -6.90 16.75
CA LYS A 59 1.45 -6.00 17.90
C LYS A 59 0.18 -6.01 18.77
N LEU A 60 -1.01 -5.92 18.18
CA LEU A 60 -2.27 -6.03 18.93
C LEU A 60 -2.35 -7.34 19.68
N ASP A 61 -2.02 -8.46 19.04
CA ASP A 61 -2.07 -9.79 19.64
C ASP A 61 -1.18 -9.91 20.87
N SER A 62 0.01 -9.29 20.83
CA SER A 62 0.95 -9.26 21.95
C SER A 62 0.46 -8.46 23.18
N ILE A 63 -0.54 -7.58 23.02
CA ILE A 63 -1.07 -6.77 24.13
C ILE A 63 -1.96 -7.64 25.00
N SER A 64 -1.57 -7.81 26.27
CA SER A 64 -2.42 -8.36 27.32
C SER A 64 -3.42 -7.29 27.77
N ALA A 65 -4.71 -7.55 27.58
CA ALA A 65 -5.81 -6.64 27.87
C ALA A 65 -6.88 -7.36 28.71
N GLU A 66 -7.51 -6.61 29.61
CA GLU A 66 -8.61 -7.06 30.47
C GLU A 66 -9.76 -6.03 30.41
N GLY A 67 -10.99 -6.48 30.62
CA GLY A 67 -12.17 -5.60 30.63
C GLY A 67 -12.37 -4.85 29.31
N ASP A 68 -12.61 -3.54 29.40
CA ASP A 68 -12.88 -2.67 28.24
C ASP A 68 -11.69 -2.53 27.28
N ALA A 69 -10.46 -2.78 27.75
CA ALA A 69 -9.30 -2.81 26.85
C ALA A 69 -9.40 -3.98 25.85
N THR A 70 -10.05 -5.09 26.21
CA THR A 70 -10.22 -6.25 25.34
C THR A 70 -11.19 -5.96 24.20
N SER A 71 -12.30 -5.26 24.48
CA SER A 71 -13.25 -4.87 23.43
C SER A 71 -12.62 -3.89 22.44
N LEU A 72 -11.82 -2.93 22.92
CA LEU A 72 -11.04 -2.03 22.07
C LEU A 72 -10.02 -2.78 21.20
N LYS A 73 -9.25 -3.71 21.80
CA LYS A 73 -8.30 -4.55 21.06
C LYS A 73 -9.00 -5.33 19.94
N ASN A 74 -10.14 -5.97 20.25
CA ASN A 74 -10.91 -6.74 19.27
C ASN A 74 -11.46 -5.88 18.14
N LEU A 75 -11.92 -4.65 18.45
CA LEU A 75 -12.36 -3.70 17.43
C LEU A 75 -11.22 -3.36 16.47
N GLN A 76 -10.02 -3.04 16.99
CA GLN A 76 -8.87 -2.74 16.14
C GLN A 76 -8.43 -3.95 15.32
N GLY A 77 -8.49 -5.17 15.87
CA GLY A 77 -8.22 -6.40 15.12
C GLY A 77 -9.13 -6.55 13.90
N LYS A 78 -10.44 -6.32 14.06
CA LYS A 78 -11.41 -6.32 12.94
C LYS A 78 -11.11 -5.25 11.89
N ARG A 79 -10.65 -4.06 12.31
CA ARG A 79 -10.27 -2.98 11.38
C ARG A 79 -9.05 -3.36 10.55
N VAL A 80 -8.04 -3.96 11.17
CA VAL A 80 -6.85 -4.46 10.47
C VAL A 80 -7.24 -5.54 9.47
N GLN A 81 -8.02 -6.53 9.90
CA GLN A 81 -8.50 -7.60 9.02
C GLN A 81 -9.26 -7.04 7.80
N LYS A 82 -10.21 -6.13 8.02
CA LYS A 82 -10.96 -5.49 6.93
C LYS A 82 -10.04 -4.79 5.92
N CYS A 83 -9.02 -4.07 6.40
CA CYS A 83 -8.07 -3.39 5.52
C CYS A 83 -7.27 -4.38 4.67
N VAL A 84 -6.83 -5.50 5.24
CA VAL A 84 -6.10 -6.55 4.52
C VAL A 84 -7.00 -7.20 3.46
N GLU A 85 -8.22 -7.60 3.82
CA GLU A 85 -9.19 -8.17 2.88
C GLU A 85 -9.49 -7.21 1.72
N THR A 86 -9.62 -5.90 2.00
CA THR A 86 -9.76 -4.88 0.96
C THR A 86 -8.53 -4.84 0.05
N LEU A 87 -7.32 -4.84 0.60
CA LEU A 87 -6.09 -4.84 -0.21
C LEU A 87 -5.95 -6.09 -1.08
N ASP A 88 -6.37 -7.27 -0.61
CA ASP A 88 -6.37 -8.49 -1.41
C ASP A 88 -7.31 -8.38 -2.62
N VAL A 89 -8.51 -7.83 -2.42
CA VAL A 89 -9.45 -7.54 -3.52
C VAL A 89 -8.87 -6.49 -4.48
N LEU A 90 -8.24 -5.45 -3.94
CA LEU A 90 -7.59 -4.41 -4.75
C LEU A 90 -6.40 -4.95 -5.53
N LYS A 91 -5.64 -5.92 -4.99
CA LYS A 91 -4.54 -6.58 -5.69
C LYS A 91 -5.04 -7.26 -6.97
N ILE A 92 -6.14 -8.00 -6.87
CA ILE A 92 -6.78 -8.68 -8.01
C ILE A 92 -7.32 -7.66 -9.01
N SER A 93 -8.00 -6.62 -8.52
CA SER A 93 -8.57 -5.56 -9.36
C SER A 93 -7.47 -4.77 -10.09
N ASN A 94 -6.40 -4.42 -9.39
CA ASN A 94 -5.25 -3.72 -9.93
C ASN A 94 -4.54 -4.54 -11.00
N ALA A 95 -4.45 -5.86 -10.88
CA ALA A 95 -3.88 -6.74 -11.90
C ALA A 95 -4.59 -6.57 -13.26
N LYS A 96 -5.90 -6.29 -13.26
CA LYS A 96 -6.72 -6.08 -14.46
C LYS A 96 -6.57 -4.68 -15.07
N VAL A 97 -5.99 -3.72 -14.34
CA VAL A 97 -5.73 -2.37 -14.86
C VAL A 97 -4.61 -2.43 -15.90
N LYS A 98 -4.89 -1.93 -17.10
CA LYS A 98 -3.90 -1.84 -18.19
C LYS A 98 -2.93 -0.70 -17.88
N PRO A 99 -1.61 -0.93 -17.94
CA PRO A 99 -0.65 0.15 -17.78
C PRO A 99 -0.81 1.14 -18.94
N VAL A 100 -0.91 2.44 -18.63
CA VAL A 100 -0.84 3.50 -19.64
C VAL A 100 0.60 3.53 -20.14
N ILE A 101 0.85 2.89 -21.28
CA ILE A 101 2.14 2.95 -21.95
C ILE A 101 2.19 4.28 -22.69
N VAL A 102 2.99 5.23 -22.22
CA VAL A 102 3.36 6.41 -23.00
C VAL A 102 4.26 5.91 -24.12
N THR A 103 3.67 5.59 -25.27
CA THR A 103 4.44 5.34 -26.49
C THR A 103 4.93 6.70 -26.97
N THR A 104 6.10 7.13 -26.51
CA THR A 104 6.89 8.09 -27.28
C THR A 104 7.18 7.40 -28.59
N LYS A 105 6.42 7.74 -29.62
CA LYS A 105 6.65 7.30 -30.98
C LYS A 105 7.96 7.97 -31.38
N TRP A 106 9.06 7.22 -31.31
CA TRP A 106 10.31 7.65 -31.90
C TRP A 106 10.09 7.64 -33.41
N GLU A 107 9.81 8.80 -34.00
CA GLU A 107 9.90 8.95 -35.44
C GLU A 107 11.38 8.77 -35.81
N THR A 108 11.69 7.65 -36.47
CA THR A 108 13.00 7.41 -37.08
C THR A 108 13.21 8.50 -38.12
N PHE A 109 14.04 9.49 -37.79
CA PHE A 109 14.52 10.46 -38.76
C PHE A 109 15.39 9.70 -39.77
N ASP A 110 14.85 9.49 -40.96
CA ASP A 110 15.64 9.05 -42.11
C ASP A 110 16.64 10.17 -42.43
N PRO A 111 17.96 9.92 -42.39
CA PRO A 111 18.93 10.94 -42.75
C PRO A 111 18.71 11.33 -44.23
N PRO A 112 18.82 12.62 -44.59
CA PRO A 112 18.76 13.04 -45.98
C PRO A 112 19.79 12.24 -46.77
N ARG A 113 19.35 11.62 -47.87
CA ARG A 113 20.22 10.96 -48.85
C ARG A 113 21.02 12.02 -49.60
N ALA A 114 21.89 12.73 -48.88
CA ALA A 114 22.96 13.50 -49.48
C ALA A 114 23.99 12.48 -49.97
N LEU A 115 24.02 12.30 -51.30
CA LEU A 115 25.09 11.64 -52.02
C LEU A 115 26.42 12.26 -51.61
N ALA A 116 27.08 11.70 -50.60
CA ALA A 116 28.52 11.88 -50.43
C ALA A 116 29.17 11.06 -51.54
N GLN A 117 29.34 11.69 -52.70
CA GLN A 117 30.21 11.20 -53.76
C GLN A 117 31.64 11.24 -53.21
N TRP A 118 32.12 10.10 -52.73
CA TRP A 118 33.52 9.93 -52.39
C TRP A 118 34.31 9.87 -53.70
N GLU A 119 34.96 10.97 -54.06
CA GLU A 119 36.00 10.94 -55.09
C GLU A 119 37.21 10.19 -54.51
N ILE A 120 37.47 9.02 -55.10
CA ILE A 120 38.69 8.26 -54.91
C ILE A 120 39.80 9.10 -55.56
N PHE A 121 40.74 9.58 -54.75
CA PHE A 121 41.96 10.21 -55.26
C PHE A 121 42.98 9.11 -55.61
N ASP A 122 43.45 9.11 -56.86
CA ASP A 122 44.61 8.34 -57.36
C ASP A 122 45.93 8.83 -56.73
#